data_AF-A0A659SFT2-F1
#
_entry.id   AF-A0A659SFT2-F1
#
_cell.length_a   1.000
_cell.length_b   1.000
_cell.length_c   1.000
_cell.angle_alpha   90.00
_cell.angle_beta   90.00
_cell.angle_gamma   90.00
#
_symmetry.space_group_name_H-M   'P 1'
#
loop_
_entity.id
_entity.type
_entity.pdbx_description
1 polymer ?
#
loop_
_entity_poly.entity_id
_entity_poly.type
_entity_poly.pdbx_seq_one_letter_code
_entity_poly.pdbx_strand_id
1 'polypeptide(L)'
;MHQVISATTNPAKIQAILQAFEEIFGEGSCHITPVAVESGVPEQPFGSEETRAGARNRVDNARRLHPEADFWVAIEAGIDDDAPFSWGVSDTGV
;
A
#
# COMPACT_ATOMS: atom_id res chain seq x y z
N MET A 1 13.64 -13.24 -5.25
CA MET A 1 12.24 -13.09 -4.82
C MET A 1 12.11 -11.70 -4.29
N HIS A 2 11.24 -10.88 -4.88
CA HIS A 2 11.06 -9.50 -4.48
C HIS A 2 10.39 -9.42 -3.11
N GLN A 3 10.98 -8.69 -2.17
CA GLN A 3 10.41 -8.38 -0.87
C GLN A 3 9.45 -7.20 -1.03
N VAL A 4 8.15 -7.47 -0.90
CA VAL A 4 7.10 -6.47 -1.05
C VAL A 4 6.42 -6.26 0.29
N ILE A 5 6.56 -5.07 0.84
CA ILE A 5 5.90 -4.69 2.09
C ILE A 5 4.51 -4.15 1.77
N SER A 6 3.48 -4.84 2.22
CA SER A 6 2.10 -4.37 2.16
C SER A 6 1.82 -3.56 3.42
N ALA A 7 1.63 -2.24 3.30
CA ALA A 7 1.33 -1.32 4.40
C ALA A 7 -0.12 -1.44 4.91
N THR A 8 -0.64 -2.66 4.93
CA THR A 8 -1.96 -3.05 5.42
C THR A 8 -1.97 -4.53 5.78
N THR A 9 -2.80 -4.87 6.77
CA THR A 9 -3.11 -6.25 7.17
C THR A 9 -4.47 -6.73 6.64
N ASN A 10 -5.15 -5.94 5.81
CA ASN A 10 -6.42 -6.33 5.21
C ASN A 10 -6.20 -7.44 4.15
N PRO A 11 -6.82 -8.63 4.30
CA PRO A 11 -6.59 -9.76 3.39
C PRO A 11 -6.91 -9.46 1.93
N ALA A 12 -7.96 -8.68 1.65
CA ALA A 12 -8.34 -8.36 0.27
C ALA A 12 -7.32 -7.44 -0.40
N LYS A 13 -6.77 -6.46 0.33
CA LYS A 13 -5.72 -5.57 -0.18
C LYS A 13 -4.41 -6.34 -0.41
N ILE A 14 -4.04 -7.22 0.53
CA ILE A 14 -2.87 -8.10 0.39
C ILE A 14 -2.99 -8.97 -0.86
N GLN A 15 -4.15 -9.58 -1.07
CA GLN A 15 -4.41 -10.42 -2.24
C GLN A 15 -4.31 -9.63 -3.55
N ALA A 16 -4.88 -8.42 -3.59
CA ALA A 16 -4.79 -7.55 -4.76
C ALA A 16 -3.33 -7.18 -5.09
N ILE A 17 -2.52 -6.87 -4.07
CA ILE A 17 -1.09 -6.58 -4.24
C ILE A 17 -0.36 -7.82 -4.76
N LEU A 18 -0.56 -9.00 -4.14
CA LEU A 18 0.08 -10.23 -4.58
C LEU A 18 -0.22 -10.53 -6.05
N GLN A 19 -1.50 -10.50 -6.44
CA GLN A 19 -1.92 -10.80 -7.81
C GLN A 19 -1.30 -9.82 -8.82
N ALA A 20 -1.33 -8.52 -8.52
CA ALA A 20 -0.74 -7.51 -9.39
C ALA A 20 0.78 -7.71 -9.55
N PHE A 21 1.48 -8.03 -8.46
CA PHE A 21 2.92 -8.27 -8.50
C PHE A 21 3.29 -9.58 -9.21
N GLU A 22 2.53 -10.66 -9.01
CA GLU A 22 2.73 -11.92 -9.74
C GLU A 22 2.42 -11.79 -11.22
N GLU A 23 1.45 -10.97 -11.61
CA GLU A 23 1.15 -10.69 -13.02
C GLU A 23 2.30 -9.93 -13.72
N ILE A 24 2.95 -9.01 -12.99
CA ILE A 24 4.06 -8.19 -13.53
C ILE A 24 5.39 -8.95 -13.53
N PHE A 25 5.73 -9.62 -12.43
CA PHE A 25 7.05 -10.22 -12.19
C PHE A 25 7.09 -11.75 -12.35
N GLY A 26 5.93 -12.39 -12.52
CA GLY A 26 5.76 -13.83 -12.63
C GLY A 26 5.32 -14.50 -11.32
N GLU A 27 4.63 -15.63 -11.43
CA GLU A 27 4.15 -16.43 -10.30
C GLU A 27 5.30 -16.87 -9.38
N GLY A 28 5.13 -16.70 -8.06
CA GLY A 28 6.16 -17.06 -7.08
C GLY A 28 7.41 -16.17 -7.08
N SER A 29 7.42 -15.07 -7.82
CA SER A 29 8.55 -14.12 -7.86
C SER A 29 8.59 -13.18 -6.65
N CYS A 30 7.49 -13.05 -5.90
CA CYS A 30 7.30 -12.05 -4.86
C CYS A 30 6.98 -12.68 -3.50
N HIS A 31 7.42 -12.03 -2.42
CA HIS A 31 7.07 -12.36 -1.04
C HIS A 31 6.40 -11.14 -0.40
N ILE A 32 5.11 -11.26 -0.07
CA ILE A 32 4.38 -10.17 0.61
C ILE A 32 4.57 -10.28 2.12
N THR A 33 5.12 -9.23 2.73
CA THR A 33 5.11 -9.05 4.19
C THR A 33 4.08 -7.97 4.57
N PRO A 34 2.95 -8.34 5.19
CA PRO A 34 1.96 -7.37 5.62
C PRO A 34 2.39 -6.70 6.94
N VAL A 35 2.22 -5.39 7.01
CA VAL A 35 2.54 -4.58 8.20
C VAL A 35 1.39 -3.63 8.54
N ALA A 36 1.15 -3.47 9.84
CA ALA A 36 0.25 -2.44 10.34
C ALA A 36 1.08 -1.16 10.60
N VAL A 37 0.75 -0.09 9.90
CA VAL A 37 1.37 1.23 10.03
C VAL A 37 0.31 2.31 10.03
N GLU A 38 0.56 3.43 10.69
CA GLU A 38 -0.36 4.56 10.73
C GLU A 38 -0.39 5.32 9.40
N SER A 39 -1.57 5.83 9.02
CA SER A 39 -1.73 6.73 7.86
C SER A 39 -1.52 8.20 8.22
N GLY A 40 -1.57 8.57 9.49
CA GLY A 40 -1.47 9.97 9.93
C GLY A 40 -2.64 10.87 9.49
N VAL A 41 -3.70 10.28 8.93
CA VAL A 41 -4.98 10.92 8.58
C VAL A 41 -6.11 10.10 9.23
N PRO A 42 -7.36 10.61 9.30
CA PRO A 42 -8.49 9.83 9.81
C PRO A 42 -8.67 8.49 9.08
N GLU A 43 -9.26 7.50 9.75
CA GLU A 43 -9.52 6.18 9.14
C GLU A 43 -10.39 6.26 7.88
N GLN A 44 -11.28 7.25 7.82
CA GLN A 44 -12.09 7.58 6.64
C GLN A 44 -11.71 8.97 6.12
N PRO A 45 -10.72 9.07 5.21
CA PRO A 45 -10.36 10.33 4.59
C PRO A 45 -11.45 10.79 3.60
N PHE A 46 -11.63 12.12 3.52
CA PHE A 46 -12.53 12.77 2.57
C PHE A 46 -11.71 13.62 1.59
N GLY A 47 -11.97 13.41 0.30
CA GLY A 47 -11.24 14.02 -0.80
C GLY A 47 -10.05 13.18 -1.27
N SER A 48 -9.73 13.30 -2.56
CA SER A 48 -8.60 12.64 -3.20
C SER A 48 -7.25 12.99 -2.56
N GLU A 49 -7.06 14.24 -2.14
CA GLU A 49 -5.78 14.71 -1.57
C GLU A 49 -5.47 14.04 -0.22
N GLU A 50 -6.42 14.02 0.71
CA GLU A 50 -6.25 13.41 2.03
C GLU A 50 -6.07 11.89 1.91
N THR A 51 -6.86 11.25 1.04
CA THR A 51 -6.75 9.81 0.79
C THR A 51 -5.38 9.44 0.23
N ARG A 52 -4.86 10.24 -0.72
CA ARG A 52 -3.51 10.04 -1.27
C ARG A 52 -2.42 10.31 -0.22
N ALA A 53 -2.62 11.30 0.63
CA ALA A 53 -1.70 11.60 1.74
C ALA A 53 -1.62 10.41 2.70
N GLY A 54 -2.77 9.81 3.08
CA GLY A 54 -2.82 8.60 3.90
C GLY A 54 -2.06 7.43 3.29
N ALA A 55 -2.26 7.16 1.99
CA ALA A 55 -1.51 6.12 1.27
C ALA A 55 0.01 6.36 1.28
N ARG A 56 0.45 7.60 1.01
CA ARG A 56 1.88 7.96 1.03
C ARG A 56 2.49 7.84 2.43
N ASN A 57 1.80 8.32 3.44
CA ASN A 57 2.24 8.20 4.83
C ASN A 57 2.41 6.73 5.25
N ARG A 58 1.49 5.85 4.83
CA ARG A 58 1.61 4.40 5.05
C ARG A 58 2.85 3.82 4.36
N VAL A 59 3.10 4.17 3.11
CA VAL A 59 4.31 3.74 2.38
C VAL A 59 5.58 4.22 3.10
N ASP A 60 5.65 5.50 3.47
CA ASP A 60 6.80 6.07 4.19
C ASP A 60 7.03 5.37 5.53
N ASN A 61 5.97 5.11 6.29
CA ASN A 61 6.05 4.44 7.59
C ASN A 61 6.46 2.97 7.45
N ALA A 62 5.94 2.27 6.44
CA ALA A 62 6.34 0.92 6.10
C ALA A 62 7.82 0.86 5.68
N ARG A 63 8.29 1.87 4.93
CA ARG A 63 9.70 2.01 4.54
C ARG A 63 10.62 2.25 5.71
N ARG A 64 10.21 3.09 6.67
CA ARG A 64 10.97 3.28 7.92
C ARG A 64 11.07 1.99 8.74
N LEU A 65 10.01 1.17 8.74
CA LEU A 65 9.97 -0.09 9.48
C LEU A 65 10.76 -1.23 8.79
N HIS A 66 10.75 -1.25 7.46
CA HIS A 66 11.41 -2.26 6.64
C HIS A 66 12.25 -1.60 5.54
N PRO A 67 13.39 -0.97 5.87
CA PRO A 67 14.17 -0.16 4.92
C PRO A 67 14.87 -0.97 3.82
N GLU A 68 15.03 -2.27 4.01
CA GLU A 68 15.77 -3.18 3.11
C GLU A 68 14.86 -3.93 2.11
N ALA A 69 13.57 -3.59 2.03
CA ALA A 69 12.66 -4.22 1.08
C ALA A 69 12.86 -3.68 -0.35
N ASP A 70 12.36 -4.42 -1.34
CA ASP A 70 12.42 -4.01 -2.75
C ASP A 70 11.27 -3.06 -3.10
N PHE A 71 10.10 -3.25 -2.47
CA PHE A 71 8.89 -2.45 -2.70
C PHE A 71 8.12 -2.19 -1.41
N TRP A 72 7.47 -1.03 -1.34
CA TRP A 72 6.48 -0.69 -0.32
C TRP A 72 5.19 -0.26 -1.00
N VAL A 73 4.06 -0.84 -0.58
CA VAL A 73 2.78 -0.65 -1.24
C VAL A 73 1.68 -0.34 -0.24
N ALA A 74 0.89 0.68 -0.51
CA ALA A 74 -0.33 0.99 0.23
C ALA A 74 -1.52 1.12 -0.72
N ILE A 75 -2.69 0.70 -0.25
CA ILE A 75 -3.99 0.97 -0.88
C ILE A 75 -4.86 1.65 0.17
N GLU A 76 -5.15 2.93 0.00
CA GLU A 76 -5.98 3.70 0.94
C GLU A 76 -7.34 4.01 0.31
N ALA A 77 -8.42 3.67 1.02
CA ALA A 77 -9.78 3.96 0.57
C ALA A 77 -10.21 5.33 1.09
N GLY A 78 -11.00 6.04 0.30
CA GLY A 78 -11.52 7.36 0.63
C GLY A 78 -12.85 7.62 -0.03
N ILE A 79 -13.46 8.76 0.31
CA ILE A 79 -14.71 9.24 -0.32
C ILE A 79 -14.43 10.60 -0.95
N ASP A 80 -14.78 10.78 -2.22
CA ASP A 80 -14.68 12.06 -2.94
C ASP A 80 -15.87 12.19 -3.88
N ASP A 81 -16.45 13.39 -3.98
CA ASP A 81 -17.67 13.67 -4.75
C ASP A 81 -18.78 12.59 -4.59
N ASP A 82 -19.11 12.25 -3.34
CA ASP A 82 -20.11 11.23 -2.95
C ASP A 82 -19.84 9.79 -3.46
N ALA A 83 -18.62 9.50 -3.90
CA ALA A 83 -18.23 8.19 -4.41
C ALA A 83 -17.04 7.59 -3.62
N PRO A 84 -17.04 6.27 -3.35
CA PRO A 84 -15.87 5.59 -2.81
C PRO A 84 -14.82 5.37 -3.90
N PHE A 85 -13.56 5.53 -3.54
CA PHE A 85 -12.42 5.23 -4.40
C PHE A 85 -11.23 4.78 -3.55
N SER A 86 -10.12 4.43 -4.20
CA SER A 86 -8.86 4.18 -3.50
C SER A 86 -7.65 4.71 -4.25
N TRP A 87 -6.65 5.15 -3.50
CA TRP A 87 -5.31 5.41 -4.02
C TRP A 87 -4.41 4.20 -3.77
N GLY A 88 -3.84 3.67 -4.85
CA GLY A 88 -2.67 2.79 -4.79
C GLY A 88 -1.39 3.61 -4.87
N VAL A 89 -0.45 3.38 -3.96
CA VAL A 89 0.89 3.98 -3.97
C VAL A 89 1.91 2.87 -3.83
N SER A 90 2.93 2.88 -4.71
CA SER A 90 4.10 2.01 -4.63
C SER A 90 5.39 2.84 -4.69
N ASP A 91 6.41 2.39 -3.97
CA ASP A 91 7.75 2.99 -3.91
C ASP A 91 8.81 1.89 -4.06
N THR A 92 9.91 2.20 -4.75
CA THR A 92 11.03 1.29 -5.06
C THR A 92 12.33 1.65 -4.32
N GLY A 93 12.29 2.63 -3.43
CA GLY A 93 13.42 3.00 -2.58
C GLY A 93 14.48 3.90 -3.22
N VAL A 94 14.44 4.10 -4.54
CA VAL A 94 15.38 4.89 -5.35
C VAL A 94 14.85 6.26 -5.75
#